data_AF-A0A6M6E166-F1
#
_entry.id   AF-A0A6M6E166-F1
#
_cell.length_a   1.000
_cell.length_b   1.000
_cell.length_c   1.000
_cell.angle_alpha   90.00
_cell.angle_beta   90.00
_cell.angle_gamma   90.00
#
_symmetry.space_group_name_H-M   'P 1'
#
loop_
_entity.id
_entity.type
_entity.pdbx_description
1 polymer ?
#
loop_
_entity_poly.entity_id
_entity_poly.type
_entity_poly.pdbx_seq_one_letter_code
_entity_poly.pdbx_strand_id
1 'polypeptide(L)'
;MNENKKTELKKEELKNKFYRLFLSYKPVTEKEIFNTNIEFFTEVINTFESWSKFEKETGFLQRHLREREKFLLYMTMKTRAKDEERFGPDCAVEALRHKNIDETLKEKIAENFGTVRNLTNFINKNWNEDRVIFEAHSLFITGAEPHELAEKDPIMYDYLIEIFKGKDGDPAKAVENFYNEYVKRFMINPLEIAKASAKANNEANTGVEQRIQEIEEKEMLPTGRAGIDISTLEAIGYISSENANVVKESARMPREQILDYVSKLDSSMKDSELAKKDMTMWLAVKNVLGGLTNARKELSKTKELQKQA
;
A
#
# COMPACT_ATOMS: atom_id res chain seq x y z
N MET A 1 21.25 -1.18 -27.32
CA MET A 1 20.14 -1.89 -26.66
C MET A 1 18.83 -1.35 -27.21
N ASN A 2 17.99 -2.21 -27.78
CA ASN A 2 16.77 -1.83 -28.52
C ASN A 2 15.76 -1.10 -27.61
N GLU A 3 15.05 -0.07 -28.08
CA GLU A 3 14.11 0.72 -27.26
C GLU A 3 13.01 -0.13 -26.64
N ASN A 4 12.48 -1.09 -27.39
CA ASN A 4 11.50 -2.06 -26.89
C ASN A 4 12.04 -2.88 -25.69
N LYS A 5 13.34 -3.21 -25.68
CA LYS A 5 13.96 -3.97 -24.58
C LYS A 5 14.14 -3.10 -23.32
N LYS A 6 14.32 -1.78 -23.47
CA LYS A 6 14.37 -0.84 -22.34
C LYS A 6 13.00 -0.68 -21.69
N THR A 7 11.94 -0.58 -22.49
CA THR A 7 10.56 -0.43 -21.98
C THR A 7 10.09 -1.66 -21.22
N GLU A 8 10.37 -2.87 -21.73
CA GLU A 8 10.00 -4.12 -21.04
C GLU A 8 10.71 -4.27 -19.68
N LEU A 9 12.01 -3.95 -19.60
CA LEU A 9 12.75 -3.97 -18.33
C LEU A 9 12.14 -3.01 -17.30
N LYS A 10 11.80 -1.79 -17.71
CA LYS A 10 11.16 -0.80 -16.83
C LYS A 10 9.77 -1.26 -16.36
N LYS A 11 9.00 -1.93 -17.23
CA LYS A 11 7.72 -2.53 -16.83
C LYS A 11 7.91 -3.59 -15.74
N GLU A 12 8.86 -4.50 -15.90
CA GLU A 12 9.17 -5.53 -14.89
C GLU A 12 9.62 -4.91 -13.55
N GLU A 13 10.47 -3.90 -13.59
CA GLU A 13 10.93 -3.19 -12.37
C GLU A 13 9.75 -2.59 -11.58
N LEU A 14 8.81 -1.92 -12.27
CA LEU A 14 7.64 -1.31 -11.64
C LEU A 14 6.66 -2.36 -11.10
N LYS A 15 6.45 -3.47 -11.83
CA LYS A 15 5.64 -4.60 -11.34
C LYS A 15 6.25 -5.20 -10.08
N ASN A 16 7.57 -5.41 -10.06
CA ASN A 16 8.28 -5.93 -8.89
C ASN A 16 8.22 -4.98 -7.69
N LYS A 17 8.36 -3.67 -7.92
CA LYS A 17 8.19 -2.64 -6.87
C LYS A 17 6.78 -2.71 -6.28
N PHE A 18 5.75 -2.86 -7.12
CA PHE A 18 4.37 -3.04 -6.67
C PHE A 18 4.14 -4.32 -5.86
N TYR A 19 4.65 -5.47 -6.32
CA TYR A 19 4.52 -6.72 -5.57
C TYR A 19 5.19 -6.63 -4.20
N ARG A 20 6.34 -5.95 -4.09
CA ARG A 20 6.98 -5.67 -2.79
C ARG A 20 6.13 -4.80 -1.87
N LEU A 21 5.49 -3.76 -2.41
CA LEU A 21 4.55 -2.93 -1.64
C LEU A 21 3.36 -3.75 -1.15
N PHE A 22 2.80 -4.59 -2.01
CA PHE A 22 1.68 -5.48 -1.69
C PHE A 22 2.04 -6.45 -0.56
N LEU A 23 3.19 -7.13 -0.66
CA LEU A 23 3.70 -8.04 0.38
C LEU A 23 4.02 -7.36 1.70
N SER A 24 4.54 -6.14 1.64
CA SER A 24 4.96 -5.40 2.83
C SER A 24 3.81 -4.66 3.49
N TYR A 25 2.57 -4.94 3.09
CA TYR A 25 1.38 -4.27 3.59
C TYR A 25 1.43 -2.74 3.47
N LYS A 26 2.06 -2.23 2.40
CA LYS A 26 2.11 -0.79 2.09
C LYS A 26 0.93 -0.37 1.20
N PRO A 27 0.68 0.94 1.03
CA PRO A 27 -0.23 1.46 0.01
C PRO A 27 -0.11 0.74 -1.34
N VAL A 28 -1.23 0.34 -1.96
CA VAL A 28 -1.24 -0.34 -3.27
C VAL A 28 -2.43 0.02 -4.15
N THR A 29 -3.48 0.63 -3.61
CA THR A 29 -4.54 1.17 -4.45
C THR A 29 -4.11 2.47 -5.11
N GLU A 30 -4.73 2.80 -6.24
CA GLU A 30 -4.48 4.07 -6.94
C GLU A 30 -4.51 5.27 -5.99
N LYS A 31 -5.59 5.36 -5.20
CA LYS A 31 -5.81 6.45 -4.25
C LYS A 31 -4.74 6.48 -3.16
N GLU A 32 -4.36 5.34 -2.60
CA GLU A 32 -3.34 5.32 -1.54
C GLU A 32 -1.97 5.69 -2.11
N ILE A 33 -1.58 5.10 -3.24
CA ILE A 33 -0.29 5.35 -3.90
C ILE A 33 -0.19 6.81 -4.34
N PHE A 34 -1.22 7.37 -4.96
CA PHE A 34 -1.24 8.78 -5.34
C PHE A 34 -0.97 9.72 -4.14
N ASN A 35 -1.58 9.41 -2.99
CA ASN A 35 -1.45 10.23 -1.77
C ASN A 35 -0.18 9.97 -0.96
N THR A 36 0.50 8.84 -1.15
CA THR A 36 1.64 8.42 -0.31
C THR A 36 2.95 8.25 -1.07
N ASN A 37 2.91 8.03 -2.38
CA ASN A 37 4.07 7.82 -3.24
C ASN A 37 3.81 8.31 -4.68
N ILE A 38 3.77 9.63 -4.85
CA ILE A 38 3.46 10.26 -6.14
C ILE A 38 4.50 9.95 -7.22
N GLU A 39 5.76 9.77 -6.86
CA GLU A 39 6.82 9.41 -7.80
C GLU A 39 6.53 8.05 -8.44
N PHE A 40 6.25 7.03 -7.63
CA PHE A 40 5.88 5.71 -8.14
C PHE A 40 4.59 5.77 -8.97
N PHE A 41 3.60 6.55 -8.55
CA PHE A 41 2.39 6.78 -9.33
C PHE A 41 2.73 7.33 -10.73
N THR A 42 3.52 8.40 -10.80
CA THR A 42 3.92 9.03 -12.06
C THR A 42 4.75 8.09 -12.93
N GLU A 43 5.67 7.31 -12.36
CA GLU A 43 6.41 6.28 -13.10
C GLU A 43 5.48 5.25 -13.75
N VAL A 44 4.45 4.81 -13.03
CA VAL A 44 3.44 3.86 -13.53
C VAL A 44 2.63 4.49 -14.66
N ILE A 45 2.11 5.72 -14.49
CA ILE A 45 1.34 6.40 -15.54
C ILE A 45 2.19 6.64 -16.80
N ASN A 46 3.45 7.04 -16.66
CA ASN A 46 4.33 7.25 -17.82
C ASN A 46 4.67 5.95 -18.56
N THR A 47 4.65 4.80 -17.88
CA THR A 47 5.07 3.51 -18.46
C THR A 47 3.88 2.70 -18.98
N PHE A 48 2.74 2.76 -18.30
CA PHE A 48 1.53 1.97 -18.60
C PHE A 48 0.36 2.83 -19.08
N GLU A 49 0.54 4.15 -19.21
CA GLU A 49 -0.44 5.17 -19.62
C GLU A 49 -1.61 5.39 -18.66
N SER A 50 -1.92 4.42 -17.80
CA SER A 50 -2.97 4.53 -16.78
C SER A 50 -2.78 3.50 -15.67
N TRP A 51 -3.32 3.79 -14.48
CA TRP A 51 -3.31 2.85 -13.36
C TRP A 51 -4.11 1.58 -13.67
N SER A 52 -5.26 1.71 -14.34
CA SER A 52 -6.07 0.54 -14.72
C SER A 52 -5.34 -0.42 -15.67
N LYS A 53 -4.55 0.09 -16.62
CA LYS A 53 -3.71 -0.76 -17.48
C LYS A 53 -2.64 -1.48 -16.66
N PHE A 54 -2.02 -0.79 -15.71
CA PHE A 54 -1.05 -1.39 -14.79
C PHE A 54 -1.67 -2.49 -13.92
N GLU A 55 -2.86 -2.28 -13.37
CA GLU A 55 -3.58 -3.30 -12.60
C GLU A 55 -3.91 -4.54 -13.45
N LYS A 56 -4.34 -4.35 -14.70
CA LYS A 56 -4.57 -5.47 -15.63
C LYS A 56 -3.29 -6.24 -15.94
N GLU A 57 -2.18 -5.52 -16.17
CA GLU A 57 -0.88 -6.11 -16.49
C GLU A 57 -0.21 -6.81 -15.29
N THR A 58 -0.53 -6.40 -14.07
CA THR A 58 -0.10 -7.08 -12.83
C THR A 58 -1.08 -8.17 -12.40
N GLY A 59 -2.30 -8.19 -12.97
CA GLY A 59 -3.38 -9.04 -12.50
C GLY A 59 -3.93 -8.60 -11.14
N PHE A 60 -3.71 -7.36 -10.71
CA PHE A 60 -4.25 -6.84 -9.44
C PHE A 60 -5.77 -6.71 -9.48
N LEU A 61 -6.45 -7.15 -8.42
CA LEU A 61 -7.89 -7.19 -8.29
C LEU A 61 -8.28 -6.93 -6.84
N GLN A 62 -9.51 -6.44 -6.61
CA GLN A 62 -10.05 -6.17 -5.26
C GLN A 62 -10.01 -7.40 -4.33
N ARG A 63 -10.12 -8.61 -4.88
CA ARG A 63 -9.98 -9.85 -4.08
C ARG A 63 -8.62 -9.96 -3.41
N HIS A 64 -7.53 -9.46 -4.02
CA HIS A 64 -6.18 -9.52 -3.44
C HIS A 64 -6.05 -8.59 -2.23
N LEU A 65 -6.74 -7.44 -2.24
CA LEU A 65 -6.84 -6.58 -1.05
C LEU A 65 -7.56 -7.29 0.10
N ARG A 66 -8.64 -8.01 -0.21
CA ARG A 66 -9.38 -8.77 0.79
C ARG A 66 -8.56 -9.91 1.38
N GLU A 67 -7.83 -10.66 0.54
CA GLU A 67 -6.94 -11.74 1.01
C GLU A 67 -5.78 -11.18 1.84
N ARG A 68 -5.22 -10.04 1.45
CA ARG A 68 -4.21 -9.32 2.22
C ARG A 68 -4.74 -8.88 3.61
N GLU A 69 -5.95 -8.32 3.68
CA GLU A 69 -6.56 -7.93 4.97
C GLU A 69 -6.86 -9.15 5.84
N LYS A 70 -7.36 -10.24 5.26
CA LYS A 70 -7.57 -11.51 5.98
C LYS A 70 -6.28 -12.02 6.60
N PHE A 71 -5.19 -12.03 5.85
CA PHE A 71 -3.89 -12.44 6.37
C PHE A 71 -3.40 -11.53 7.51
N LEU A 72 -3.55 -10.20 7.39
CA LEU A 72 -3.20 -9.28 8.47
C LEU A 72 -3.96 -9.57 9.76
N LEU A 73 -5.27 -9.78 9.65
CA LEU A 73 -6.13 -10.11 10.78
C LEU A 73 -5.73 -11.46 11.40
N TYR A 74 -5.42 -12.46 10.56
CA TYR A 74 -4.89 -13.74 10.98
C TYR A 74 -3.59 -13.59 11.79
N MET A 75 -2.59 -12.91 11.24
CA MET A 75 -1.30 -12.70 11.90
C MET A 75 -1.42 -11.85 13.16
N THR A 76 -2.25 -10.81 13.14
CA THR A 76 -2.52 -9.96 14.32
C THR A 76 -3.07 -10.82 15.47
N MET A 77 -4.06 -11.65 15.19
CA MET A 77 -4.67 -12.52 16.19
C MET A 77 -3.71 -13.64 16.64
N LYS A 78 -2.96 -14.24 15.70
CA LYS A 78 -1.96 -15.27 16.01
C LYS A 78 -0.82 -14.75 16.90
N THR A 79 -0.35 -13.52 16.67
CA THR A 79 0.66 -12.88 17.53
C THR A 79 0.09 -12.55 18.90
N ARG A 80 -1.15 -12.03 18.96
CA ARG A 80 -1.83 -11.80 20.25
C ARG A 80 -1.97 -13.08 21.08
N ALA A 81 -2.22 -14.22 20.44
CA ALA A 81 -2.30 -15.53 21.09
C ALA A 81 -0.98 -16.00 21.73
N LYS A 82 0.13 -15.29 21.52
CA LYS A 82 1.45 -15.56 22.09
C LYS A 82 1.94 -14.46 23.04
N ASP A 83 1.11 -13.44 23.31
CA ASP A 83 1.45 -12.29 24.16
C ASP A 83 1.23 -12.65 25.64
N GLU A 84 2.18 -13.41 26.19
CA GLU A 84 2.16 -13.83 27.60
C GLU A 84 2.28 -12.66 28.57
N GLU A 85 2.99 -11.59 28.18
CA GLU A 85 3.16 -10.40 29.03
C GLU A 85 1.83 -9.72 29.35
N ARG A 86 0.93 -9.66 28.36
CA ARG A 86 -0.37 -9.01 28.50
C ARG A 86 -1.48 -9.93 28.99
N PHE A 87 -1.43 -11.22 28.62
CA PHE A 87 -2.55 -12.14 28.85
C PHE A 87 -2.21 -13.31 29.79
N GLY A 88 -0.97 -13.38 30.30
CA GLY A 88 -0.54 -14.40 31.24
C GLY A 88 -0.32 -15.78 30.60
N PRO A 89 -0.20 -16.84 31.42
CA PRO A 89 0.22 -18.17 30.97
C PRO A 89 -0.79 -18.85 30.02
N ASP A 90 -2.07 -18.44 30.04
CA ASP A 90 -3.12 -18.95 29.16
C ASP A 90 -3.39 -18.03 27.95
N CYS A 91 -2.38 -17.27 27.49
CA CYS A 91 -2.54 -16.23 26.46
C CYS A 91 -3.19 -16.74 25.16
N ALA A 92 -2.92 -17.98 24.75
CA ALA A 92 -3.51 -18.60 23.56
C ALA A 92 -5.05 -18.70 23.60
N VAL A 93 -5.62 -18.73 24.80
CA VAL A 93 -7.08 -18.73 25.02
C VAL A 93 -7.57 -17.34 25.37
N GLU A 94 -6.91 -16.65 26.31
CA GLU A 94 -7.35 -15.35 26.82
C GLU A 94 -7.28 -14.23 25.78
N ALA A 95 -6.19 -14.16 25.01
CA ALA A 95 -5.97 -13.08 24.05
C ALA A 95 -6.98 -13.07 22.88
N LEU A 96 -7.57 -14.24 22.61
CA LEU A 96 -8.55 -14.49 21.55
C LEU A 96 -10.00 -14.43 22.03
N ARG A 97 -10.25 -14.25 23.34
CA ARG A 97 -11.61 -14.06 23.85
C ARG A 97 -12.20 -12.77 23.29
N HIS A 98 -13.43 -12.85 22.81
CA HIS A 98 -14.15 -11.71 22.23
C HIS A 98 -14.14 -10.44 23.11
N LYS A 99 -14.25 -10.59 24.44
CA LYS A 99 -14.19 -9.48 25.40
C LYS A 99 -12.85 -8.71 25.42
N ASN A 100 -11.77 -9.35 24.99
CA ASN A 100 -10.40 -8.80 25.07
C ASN A 100 -9.94 -8.19 23.73
N ILE A 101 -10.82 -8.15 22.73
CA ILE A 101 -10.58 -7.59 21.40
C ILE A 101 -11.31 -6.25 21.33
N ASP A 102 -10.61 -5.22 20.86
CA ASP A 102 -11.19 -3.90 20.65
C ASP A 102 -12.26 -3.91 19.55
N GLU A 103 -13.17 -2.94 19.60
CA GLU A 103 -14.34 -2.93 18.72
C GLU A 103 -13.95 -2.74 17.24
N THR A 104 -12.99 -1.87 16.96
CA THR A 104 -12.46 -1.65 15.62
C THR A 104 -11.90 -2.93 14.99
N LEU A 105 -11.15 -3.73 15.76
CA LEU A 105 -10.63 -5.00 15.28
C LEU A 105 -11.74 -6.04 15.11
N LYS A 106 -12.77 -6.06 15.98
CA LYS A 106 -13.92 -6.96 15.80
C LYS A 106 -14.70 -6.66 14.53
N GLU A 107 -14.94 -5.40 14.21
CA GLU A 107 -15.64 -4.97 12.99
C GLU A 107 -14.90 -5.49 11.74
N LYS A 108 -13.58 -5.28 11.68
CA LYS A 108 -12.74 -5.80 10.59
C LYS A 108 -12.77 -7.32 10.48
N ILE A 109 -12.76 -8.02 11.62
CA ILE A 109 -12.88 -9.48 11.64
C ILE A 109 -14.26 -9.91 11.15
N ALA A 110 -15.33 -9.21 11.51
CA ALA A 110 -16.68 -9.53 11.06
C ALA A 110 -16.82 -9.40 9.53
N GLU A 111 -16.23 -8.36 8.93
CA GLU A 111 -16.24 -8.14 7.47
C GLU A 111 -15.49 -9.24 6.68
N ASN A 112 -14.45 -9.81 7.27
CA ASN A 112 -13.52 -10.71 6.57
C ASN A 112 -13.71 -12.20 6.91
N PHE A 113 -14.07 -12.52 8.15
CA PHE A 113 -14.23 -13.88 8.69
C PHE A 113 -15.62 -14.14 9.29
N GLY A 114 -16.52 -13.15 9.27
CA GLY A 114 -17.87 -13.22 9.83
C GLY A 114 -17.92 -13.05 11.35
N THR A 115 -17.06 -13.76 12.11
CA THR A 115 -16.99 -13.63 13.57
C THR A 115 -15.58 -13.82 14.12
N VAL A 116 -15.31 -13.24 15.29
CA VAL A 116 -14.10 -13.51 16.08
C VAL A 116 -13.93 -15.01 16.35
N ARG A 117 -15.02 -15.71 16.63
CA ARG A 117 -15.00 -17.15 16.91
C ARG A 117 -14.51 -17.94 15.69
N ASN A 118 -14.91 -17.56 14.48
CA ASN A 118 -14.45 -18.20 13.26
C ASN A 118 -12.93 -18.04 13.10
N LEU A 119 -12.42 -16.81 13.19
CA LEU A 119 -10.97 -16.56 13.09
C LEU A 119 -10.18 -17.29 14.20
N THR A 120 -10.71 -17.32 15.43
CA THR A 120 -10.09 -18.06 16.54
C THR A 120 -10.01 -19.56 16.26
N ASN A 121 -11.07 -20.15 15.69
CA ASN A 121 -11.08 -21.57 15.31
C ASN A 121 -10.10 -21.86 14.16
N PHE A 122 -9.95 -20.93 13.21
CA PHE A 122 -8.94 -21.02 12.15
C PHE A 122 -7.53 -21.10 12.75
N ILE A 123 -7.23 -20.30 13.78
CA ILE A 123 -5.91 -20.29 14.42
C ILE A 123 -5.69 -21.56 15.27
N ASN A 124 -6.67 -21.93 16.11
CA ASN A 124 -6.41 -22.89 17.20
C ASN A 124 -6.81 -24.34 16.90
N LYS A 125 -7.74 -24.61 15.98
CA LYS A 125 -8.40 -25.93 15.93
C LYS A 125 -8.39 -26.61 14.57
N ASN A 126 -8.56 -25.86 13.48
CA ASN A 126 -8.79 -26.46 12.18
C ASN A 126 -7.65 -26.12 11.22
N TRP A 127 -7.06 -27.14 10.60
CA TRP A 127 -6.28 -26.97 9.38
C TRP A 127 -7.23 -26.94 8.20
N ASN A 128 -7.20 -25.83 7.48
CA ASN A 128 -7.99 -25.60 6.28
C ASN A 128 -7.13 -24.89 5.23
N GLU A 129 -7.68 -24.74 4.03
CA GLU A 129 -6.98 -24.13 2.89
C GLU A 129 -6.38 -22.76 3.24
N ASP A 130 -7.19 -21.86 3.82
CA ASP A 130 -6.75 -20.51 4.19
C ASP A 130 -5.61 -20.53 5.22
N ARG A 131 -5.71 -21.36 6.26
CA ARG A 131 -4.65 -21.47 7.28
C ARG A 131 -3.34 -21.98 6.67
N VAL A 132 -3.38 -23.05 5.88
CA VAL A 132 -2.16 -23.57 5.22
C VAL A 132 -1.52 -22.50 4.37
N ILE A 133 -2.32 -21.78 3.57
CA ILE A 133 -1.83 -20.70 2.72
C ILE A 133 -1.22 -19.57 3.56
N PHE A 134 -1.85 -19.16 4.66
CA PHE A 134 -1.34 -18.09 5.52
C PHE A 134 -0.08 -18.50 6.29
N GLU A 135 -0.03 -19.72 6.83
CA GLU A 135 1.17 -20.26 7.47
C GLU A 135 2.35 -20.28 6.49
N ALA A 136 2.14 -20.82 5.28
CA ALA A 136 3.16 -20.82 4.24
C ALA A 136 3.55 -19.39 3.80
N HIS A 137 2.58 -18.48 3.66
CA HIS A 137 2.84 -17.07 3.34
C HIS A 137 3.77 -16.41 4.37
N SER A 138 3.56 -16.69 5.66
CA SER A 138 4.40 -16.15 6.73
C SER A 138 5.86 -16.62 6.63
N LEU A 139 6.10 -17.87 6.23
CA LEU A 139 7.44 -18.40 5.99
C LEU A 139 8.08 -17.75 4.76
N PHE A 140 7.33 -17.63 3.66
CA PHE A 140 7.86 -17.07 2.41
C PHE A 140 8.21 -15.59 2.51
N ILE A 141 7.43 -14.79 3.25
CA ILE A 141 7.78 -13.38 3.49
C ILE A 141 9.09 -13.25 4.28
N THR A 142 9.39 -14.21 5.16
CA THR A 142 10.65 -14.24 5.93
C THR A 142 11.85 -14.78 5.13
N GLY A 143 11.66 -15.09 3.84
CA GLY A 143 12.72 -15.54 2.93
C GLY A 143 12.88 -17.05 2.86
N ALA A 144 11.99 -17.84 3.47
CA ALA A 144 12.00 -19.29 3.28
C ALA A 144 11.64 -19.64 1.84
N GLU A 145 12.35 -20.63 1.29
CA GLU A 145 12.09 -21.15 -0.03
C GLU A 145 11.03 -22.26 0.00
N PRO A 146 10.27 -22.42 -1.09
CA PRO A 146 9.13 -23.34 -1.07
C PRO A 146 9.48 -24.82 -0.92
N HIS A 147 10.68 -25.21 -1.35
CA HIS A 147 11.16 -26.59 -1.21
C HIS A 147 11.58 -26.93 0.24
N GLU A 148 11.82 -25.91 1.08
CA GLU A 148 12.21 -26.10 2.48
C GLU A 148 11.00 -26.40 3.39
N LEU A 149 9.77 -26.31 2.88
CA LEU A 149 8.53 -26.47 3.68
C LEU A 149 8.47 -27.81 4.41
N ALA A 150 8.82 -28.91 3.73
CA ALA A 150 8.78 -30.25 4.31
C ALA A 150 9.74 -30.42 5.50
N GLU A 151 10.83 -29.65 5.54
CA GLU A 151 11.82 -29.69 6.61
C GLU A 151 11.53 -28.66 7.72
N LYS A 152 11.18 -27.42 7.34
CA LYS A 152 10.96 -26.31 8.29
C LYS A 152 9.65 -26.41 9.06
N ASP A 153 8.59 -26.94 8.44
CA ASP A 153 7.29 -27.17 9.09
C ASP A 153 6.60 -28.43 8.53
N PRO A 154 7.03 -29.62 8.97
CA PRO A 154 6.52 -30.90 8.46
C PRO A 154 5.01 -31.06 8.67
N ILE A 155 4.47 -30.55 9.78
CA ILE A 155 3.05 -30.65 10.11
C ILE A 155 2.23 -29.85 9.10
N MET A 156 2.63 -28.59 8.84
CA MET A 156 1.95 -27.77 7.83
C MET A 156 2.08 -28.36 6.43
N TYR A 157 3.24 -28.95 6.10
CA TYR A 157 3.45 -29.63 4.83
C TYR A 157 2.51 -30.83 4.65
N ASP A 158 2.31 -31.67 5.67
CA ASP A 158 1.37 -32.79 5.62
C ASP A 158 -0.07 -32.32 5.33
N TYR A 159 -0.52 -31.25 5.99
CA TYR A 159 -1.83 -30.66 5.73
C TYR A 159 -1.93 -30.02 4.35
N LEU A 160 -0.85 -29.41 3.84
CA LEU A 160 -0.79 -28.92 2.47
C LEU A 160 -1.00 -30.06 1.48
N ILE A 161 -0.26 -31.16 1.62
CA ILE A 161 -0.45 -32.33 0.76
C ILE A 161 -1.89 -32.84 0.87
N GLU A 162 -2.42 -32.99 2.09
CA GLU A 162 -3.77 -33.50 2.30
C GLU A 162 -4.86 -32.64 1.63
N ILE A 163 -4.78 -31.31 1.79
CA ILE A 163 -5.78 -30.37 1.30
C ILE A 163 -5.70 -30.19 -0.21
N PHE A 164 -4.50 -30.21 -0.80
CA PHE A 164 -4.29 -29.86 -2.20
C PHE A 164 -4.08 -31.06 -3.15
N LYS A 165 -3.96 -32.30 -2.65
CA LYS A 165 -3.70 -33.53 -3.46
C LYS A 165 -4.64 -33.82 -4.63
N GLY A 166 -5.76 -33.11 -4.74
CA GLY A 166 -6.76 -33.35 -5.78
C GLY A 166 -7.36 -34.76 -5.70
N LYS A 167 -7.99 -35.23 -6.78
CA LYS A 167 -8.65 -36.55 -6.82
C LYS A 167 -7.67 -37.73 -6.88
N ASP A 168 -6.48 -37.51 -7.41
CA ASP A 168 -5.52 -38.57 -7.71
C ASP A 168 -4.58 -38.88 -6.53
N GLY A 169 -4.61 -38.06 -5.47
CA GLY A 169 -3.80 -38.28 -4.27
C GLY A 169 -2.30 -38.05 -4.43
N ASP A 170 -1.87 -37.49 -5.56
CA ASP A 170 -0.46 -37.29 -5.91
C ASP A 170 0.14 -36.06 -5.18
N PRO A 171 1.17 -36.25 -4.33
CA PRO A 171 1.83 -35.16 -3.62
C PRO A 171 2.43 -34.10 -4.54
N ALA A 172 2.95 -34.47 -5.72
CA ALA A 172 3.52 -33.50 -6.65
C ALA A 172 2.43 -32.56 -7.20
N LYS A 173 1.26 -33.12 -7.54
CA LYS A 173 0.09 -32.33 -7.92
C LYS A 173 -0.45 -31.49 -6.76
N ALA A 174 -0.35 -31.98 -5.53
CA ALA A 174 -0.74 -31.22 -4.34
C ALA A 174 0.07 -29.92 -4.23
N VAL A 175 1.39 -30.04 -4.36
CA VAL A 175 2.31 -28.91 -4.33
C VAL A 175 2.03 -27.93 -5.47
N GLU A 176 1.80 -28.43 -6.69
CA GLU A 176 1.43 -27.59 -7.84
C GLU A 176 0.11 -26.83 -7.61
N ASN A 177 -0.93 -27.53 -7.14
CA ASN A 177 -2.23 -26.93 -6.83
C ASN A 177 -2.13 -25.87 -5.74
N PHE A 178 -1.33 -26.13 -4.70
CA PHE A 178 -1.04 -25.16 -3.66
C PHE A 178 -0.40 -23.89 -4.24
N TYR A 179 0.64 -24.02 -5.08
CA TYR A 179 1.28 -22.83 -5.68
C TYR A 179 0.34 -22.05 -6.58
N ASN A 180 -0.46 -22.75 -7.39
CA ASN A 180 -1.45 -22.10 -8.24
C ASN A 180 -2.45 -21.29 -7.42
N GLU A 181 -2.91 -21.83 -6.29
CA GLU A 181 -3.83 -21.12 -5.40
C GLU A 181 -3.16 -19.98 -4.64
N TYR A 182 -1.92 -20.19 -4.18
CA TYR A 182 -1.12 -19.16 -3.54
C TYR A 182 -0.88 -17.96 -4.47
N VAL A 183 -0.49 -18.20 -5.72
CA VAL A 183 -0.26 -17.17 -6.74
C VAL A 183 -1.53 -16.36 -6.99
N LYS A 184 -2.69 -17.02 -7.09
CA LYS A 184 -3.98 -16.33 -7.28
C LYS A 184 -4.33 -15.39 -6.13
N ARG A 185 -3.87 -15.67 -4.91
CA ARG A 185 -4.20 -14.88 -3.71
C ARG A 185 -3.19 -13.76 -3.45
N PHE A 186 -1.90 -14.05 -3.62
CA PHE A 186 -0.80 -13.14 -3.24
C PHE A 186 -0.02 -12.57 -4.42
N MET A 187 -0.41 -12.89 -5.66
CA MET A 187 0.16 -12.35 -6.90
C MET A 187 1.66 -12.62 -7.06
N ILE A 188 2.14 -13.66 -6.39
CA ILE A 188 3.55 -14.04 -6.36
C ILE A 188 3.65 -15.51 -6.61
N ASN A 189 4.57 -15.85 -7.48
CA ASN A 189 5.06 -17.21 -7.63
C ASN A 189 6.30 -17.39 -6.74
N PRO A 190 6.18 -18.08 -5.59
CA PRO A 190 7.32 -18.29 -4.68
C PRO A 190 8.49 -18.98 -5.38
N LEU A 191 8.22 -19.81 -6.39
CA LEU A 191 9.24 -20.50 -7.18
C LEU A 191 10.00 -19.56 -8.12
N GLU A 192 9.39 -18.48 -8.61
CA GLU A 192 10.08 -17.49 -9.44
C GLU A 192 10.98 -16.58 -8.61
N ILE A 193 10.56 -16.23 -7.39
CA ILE A 193 11.39 -15.49 -6.44
C ILE A 193 12.61 -16.33 -6.02
N ALA A 194 12.41 -17.60 -5.64
CA ALA A 194 13.50 -18.50 -5.29
C ALA A 194 14.47 -18.72 -6.47
N LYS A 195 13.96 -18.93 -7.69
CA LYS A 195 14.79 -19.07 -8.90
C LYS A 195 15.56 -17.79 -9.24
N ALA A 196 14.99 -16.62 -9.01
CA ALA A 196 15.67 -15.34 -9.22
C ALA A 196 16.80 -15.14 -8.19
N SER A 197 16.56 -15.46 -6.92
CA SER A 197 17.58 -15.42 -5.86
C SER A 197 18.71 -16.44 -6.10
N ALA A 198 18.38 -17.66 -6.53
CA ALA A 198 19.35 -18.69 -6.87
C ALA A 198 20.20 -18.35 -8.11
N LYS A 199 19.61 -17.66 -9.11
CA LYS A 199 20.37 -17.13 -10.25
C LYS A 199 21.32 -15.99 -9.84
N ALA A 200 20.85 -15.06 -9.01
CA ALA A 200 21.68 -13.97 -8.50
C ALA A 200 22.90 -14.49 -7.70
N ASN A 201 22.72 -15.57 -6.93
CA ASN A 201 23.81 -16.21 -6.18
C ASN A 201 24.78 -17.02 -7.07
N ASN A 202 24.32 -17.57 -8.20
CA ASN A 202 25.20 -18.27 -9.15
C ASN A 202 25.95 -17.32 -10.09
N GLU A 203 25.37 -16.16 -10.41
CA GLU A 203 26.01 -15.10 -11.22
C GLU A 203 27.00 -14.24 -10.40
N ALA A 204 27.02 -14.40 -9.07
CA ALA A 204 27.97 -13.74 -8.16
C ALA A 204 29.44 -14.18 -8.34
N ASN A 205 29.74 -15.17 -9.20
CA ASN A 205 31.11 -15.46 -9.65
C ASN A 205 31.54 -14.67 -10.90
N THR A 206 30.68 -13.79 -11.43
CA THR A 206 31.05 -12.81 -12.45
C THR A 206 30.51 -11.42 -12.08
N GLY A 207 31.09 -10.85 -11.02
CA GLY A 207 31.39 -9.41 -10.94
C GLY A 207 30.27 -8.43 -11.31
N VAL A 208 29.10 -8.53 -10.70
CA VAL A 208 28.21 -7.37 -10.51
C VAL A 208 27.67 -7.43 -9.09
N GLU A 209 28.42 -6.86 -8.14
CA GLU A 209 27.89 -6.43 -6.86
C GLU A 209 26.79 -5.39 -7.11
N GLN A 210 25.53 -5.80 -7.14
CA GLN A 210 24.45 -4.86 -6.89
C GLN A 210 24.48 -4.52 -5.40
N ARG A 211 25.27 -3.49 -5.07
CA ARG A 211 25.11 -2.74 -3.84
C ARG A 211 23.64 -2.32 -3.75
N ILE A 212 22.92 -2.91 -2.82
CA ILE A 212 21.70 -2.31 -2.29
C ILE A 212 22.18 -1.00 -1.66
N GLN A 213 22.02 0.11 -2.39
CA GLN A 213 22.12 1.42 -1.77
C GLN A 213 20.97 1.49 -0.77
N GLU A 214 21.32 1.51 0.52
CA GLU A 214 20.50 2.17 1.52
C GLU A 214 20.04 3.50 0.94
N ILE A 215 18.74 3.72 0.95
CA ILE A 215 18.18 5.03 0.63
C ILE A 215 18.65 5.94 1.78
N GLU A 216 19.79 6.62 1.58
CA GLU A 216 20.14 7.80 2.36
C GLU A 216 18.95 8.76 2.25
N GLU A 217 18.33 9.09 3.39
CA GLU A 217 17.49 10.28 3.52
C GLU A 217 18.33 11.48 3.11
N LYS A 218 18.23 11.87 1.84
CA LYS A 218 18.61 13.21 1.41
C LYS A 218 17.38 14.08 1.48
N GLU A 219 17.34 14.87 2.54
CA GLU A 219 16.75 16.20 2.52
C GLU A 219 17.18 16.92 1.23
N MET A 220 16.20 17.22 0.38
CA MET A 220 15.99 18.55 -0.22
C MET A 220 14.67 18.52 -0.99
N LEU A 221 13.73 19.37 -0.57
CA LEU A 221 12.45 19.57 -1.22
C LEU A 221 12.66 20.08 -2.66
N PRO A 222 12.11 19.41 -3.69
CA PRO A 222 11.99 20.00 -5.01
C PRO A 222 10.87 21.04 -4.98
N THR A 223 11.25 22.32 -4.94
CA THR A 223 10.37 23.41 -5.35
C THR A 223 10.26 23.40 -6.88
N GLY A 224 9.07 23.12 -7.43
CA GLY A 224 8.81 23.34 -8.86
C GLY A 224 7.66 22.53 -9.46
N ARG A 225 6.50 23.18 -9.62
CA ARG A 225 5.39 22.90 -10.56
C ARG A 225 5.38 21.50 -11.24
N ALA A 226 4.71 20.52 -10.63
CA ALA A 226 4.31 19.30 -11.33
C ALA A 226 3.05 19.58 -12.19
N GLY A 227 3.24 19.61 -13.51
CA GLY A 227 2.21 19.88 -14.52
C GLY A 227 1.27 18.70 -14.72
N ILE A 228 0.22 18.64 -13.91
CA ILE A 228 -0.95 17.79 -14.18
C ILE A 228 -1.91 18.61 -15.04
N ASP A 229 -2.18 18.17 -16.28
CA ASP A 229 -3.20 18.81 -17.12
C ASP A 229 -4.60 18.46 -16.59
N ILE A 230 -5.17 19.36 -15.80
CA ILE A 230 -6.52 19.26 -15.22
C ILE A 230 -7.58 19.07 -16.31
N SER A 231 -7.35 19.54 -17.54
CA SER A 231 -8.26 19.36 -18.67
C SER A 231 -8.33 17.89 -19.11
N THR A 232 -7.21 17.18 -19.05
CA THR A 232 -7.14 15.74 -19.33
C THR A 232 -7.85 14.93 -18.24
N LEU A 233 -7.69 15.30 -16.95
CA LEU A 233 -8.38 14.62 -15.84
C LEU A 233 -9.90 14.81 -15.85
N GLU A 234 -10.38 15.98 -16.30
CA GLU A 234 -11.80 16.27 -16.51
C GLU A 234 -12.37 15.45 -17.68
N ALA A 235 -11.63 15.39 -18.81
CA ALA A 235 -12.07 14.69 -20.02
C ALA A 235 -12.25 13.18 -19.84
N ILE A 236 -11.44 12.55 -18.96
CA ILE A 236 -11.54 11.11 -18.64
C ILE A 236 -12.51 10.81 -17.48
N GLY A 237 -13.18 11.81 -16.92
CA GLY A 237 -14.17 11.65 -15.84
C GLY A 237 -13.56 11.33 -14.47
N TYR A 238 -12.25 11.56 -14.28
CA TYR A 238 -11.55 11.33 -13.00
C TYR A 238 -11.87 12.41 -11.96
N ILE A 239 -12.15 13.63 -12.42
CA ILE A 239 -12.67 14.74 -11.61
C ILE A 239 -13.93 15.31 -12.26
N SER A 240 -14.89 15.77 -11.43
CA SER A 240 -16.04 16.50 -11.95
C SER A 240 -15.62 17.84 -12.55
N SER A 241 -16.36 18.33 -13.55
CA SER A 241 -16.13 19.67 -14.13
C SER A 241 -16.13 20.79 -13.08
N GLU A 242 -16.96 20.65 -12.06
CA GLU A 242 -17.02 21.59 -10.93
C GLU A 242 -15.68 21.60 -10.15
N ASN A 243 -15.14 20.43 -9.81
CA ASN A 243 -13.84 20.32 -9.13
C ASN A 243 -12.67 20.75 -10.03
N ALA A 244 -12.74 20.45 -11.33
CA ALA A 244 -11.74 20.89 -12.30
C ALA A 244 -11.66 22.42 -12.40
N ASN A 245 -12.83 23.09 -12.41
CA ASN A 245 -12.91 24.56 -12.44
C ASN A 245 -12.34 25.19 -11.17
N VAL A 246 -12.65 24.65 -10.00
CA VAL A 246 -12.09 25.10 -8.71
C VAL A 246 -10.55 25.06 -8.73
N VAL A 247 -9.95 23.99 -9.25
CA VAL A 247 -8.48 23.89 -9.36
C VAL A 247 -7.94 24.89 -10.39
N LYS A 248 -8.55 24.98 -11.57
CA LYS A 248 -8.16 25.90 -12.66
C LYS A 248 -8.22 27.37 -12.21
N GLU A 249 -9.26 27.76 -11.49
CA GLU A 249 -9.43 29.11 -10.96
C GLU A 249 -8.43 29.42 -9.85
N SER A 250 -8.24 28.50 -8.90
CA SER A 250 -7.28 28.69 -7.79
C SER A 250 -5.84 28.87 -8.30
N ALA A 251 -5.46 28.18 -9.38
CA ALA A 251 -4.14 28.27 -9.98
C ALA A 251 -3.88 29.60 -10.71
N ARG A 252 -4.94 30.32 -11.08
CA ARG A 252 -4.86 31.61 -11.79
C ARG A 252 -4.97 32.82 -10.85
N MET A 253 -5.22 32.60 -9.56
CA MET A 253 -5.38 33.69 -8.59
C MET A 253 -4.04 34.40 -8.29
N PRO A 254 -3.96 35.73 -8.50
CA PRO A 254 -2.81 36.52 -8.10
C PRO A 254 -2.58 36.52 -6.58
N ARG A 255 -1.32 36.54 -6.15
CA ARG A 255 -0.93 36.54 -4.74
C ARG A 255 -1.58 37.69 -3.97
N GLU A 256 -1.69 38.87 -4.57
CA GLU A 256 -2.26 40.07 -3.97
C GLU A 256 -3.75 39.89 -3.67
N GLN A 257 -4.50 39.25 -4.57
CA GLN A 257 -5.92 38.95 -4.35
C GLN A 257 -6.11 37.95 -3.21
N ILE A 258 -5.23 36.95 -3.13
CA ILE A 258 -5.24 35.96 -2.04
C ILE A 258 -5.00 36.66 -0.70
N LEU A 259 -4.00 37.54 -0.61
CA LEU A 259 -3.67 38.27 0.61
C LEU A 259 -4.76 39.27 1.02
N ASP A 260 -5.36 40.00 0.06
CA ASP A 260 -6.50 40.89 0.32
C ASP A 260 -7.70 40.11 0.88
N TYR A 261 -8.01 38.95 0.30
CA TYR A 261 -9.08 38.08 0.80
C TYR A 261 -8.78 37.61 2.24
N VAL A 262 -7.57 37.09 2.49
CA VAL A 262 -7.16 36.62 3.83
C VAL A 262 -7.21 37.75 4.85
N SER A 263 -6.93 39.00 4.46
CA SER A 263 -6.97 40.15 5.36
C SER A 263 -8.38 40.49 5.89
N LYS A 264 -9.42 40.05 5.16
CA LYS A 264 -10.84 40.26 5.50
C LYS A 264 -11.45 39.09 6.28
N LEU A 265 -10.72 37.98 6.41
CA LEU A 265 -11.17 36.83 7.18
C LEU A 265 -11.01 37.05 8.68
N ASP A 266 -11.87 36.38 9.46
CA ASP A 266 -11.68 36.30 10.91
C ASP A 266 -10.30 35.71 11.22
N SER A 267 -9.58 36.36 12.14
CA SER A 267 -8.27 35.93 12.63
C SER A 267 -8.24 34.53 13.24
N SER A 268 -9.37 34.03 13.77
CA SER A 268 -9.45 32.69 14.36
C SER A 268 -9.82 31.60 13.36
N MET A 269 -10.21 31.96 12.13
CA MET A 269 -10.64 30.98 11.11
C MET A 269 -9.51 30.00 10.78
N LYS A 270 -9.82 28.71 10.73
CA LYS A 270 -8.88 27.62 10.40
C LYS A 270 -8.96 27.23 8.92
N ASP A 271 -7.91 26.61 8.39
CA ASP A 271 -7.88 26.13 7.00
C ASP A 271 -9.05 25.18 6.68
N SER A 272 -9.46 24.33 7.63
CA SER A 272 -10.60 23.44 7.49
C SER A 272 -11.95 24.17 7.36
N GLU A 273 -12.06 25.37 7.91
CA GLU A 273 -13.27 26.19 7.84
C GLU A 273 -13.30 26.97 6.52
N LEU A 274 -12.14 27.49 6.09
CA LEU A 274 -12.00 28.10 4.77
C LEU A 274 -12.29 27.09 3.66
N ALA A 275 -11.79 25.86 3.75
CA ALA A 275 -12.06 24.80 2.78
C ALA A 275 -13.56 24.50 2.60
N LYS A 276 -14.36 24.65 3.67
CA LYS A 276 -15.81 24.45 3.63
C LYS A 276 -16.56 25.68 3.09
N LYS A 277 -16.03 26.88 3.35
CA LYS A 277 -16.66 28.14 2.96
C LYS A 277 -16.36 28.53 1.51
N ASP A 278 -15.12 28.33 1.08
CA ASP A 278 -14.60 28.77 -0.20
C ASP A 278 -13.41 27.88 -0.60
N MET A 279 -13.73 26.76 -1.26
CA MET A 279 -12.76 25.74 -1.65
C MET A 279 -11.71 26.29 -2.63
N THR A 280 -12.11 27.17 -3.55
CA THR A 280 -11.22 27.80 -4.53
C THR A 280 -10.18 28.68 -3.82
N MET A 281 -10.63 29.53 -2.90
CA MET A 281 -9.71 30.40 -2.16
C MET A 281 -8.84 29.61 -1.17
N TRP A 282 -9.38 28.58 -0.54
CA TRP A 282 -8.58 27.67 0.28
C TRP A 282 -7.43 27.03 -0.51
N LEU A 283 -7.71 26.51 -1.70
CA LEU A 283 -6.69 25.93 -2.58
C LEU A 283 -5.67 26.97 -3.03
N ALA A 284 -6.11 28.18 -3.38
CA ALA A 284 -5.22 29.27 -3.78
C ALA A 284 -4.26 29.66 -2.62
N VAL A 285 -4.79 29.86 -1.41
CA VAL A 285 -4.01 30.13 -0.20
C VAL A 285 -3.01 29.00 0.08
N LYS A 286 -3.44 27.75 -0.03
CA LYS A 286 -2.60 26.58 0.21
C LYS A 286 -1.46 26.48 -0.81
N ASN A 287 -1.75 26.71 -2.08
CA ASN A 287 -0.78 26.59 -3.17
C ASN A 287 0.25 27.73 -3.18
N VAL A 288 -0.18 28.98 -2.95
CA VAL A 288 0.68 30.17 -3.08
C VAL A 288 1.39 30.53 -1.77
N LEU A 289 0.74 30.28 -0.63
CA LEU A 289 1.19 30.74 0.70
C LEU A 289 1.41 29.58 1.68
N GLY A 290 1.06 28.34 1.33
CA GLY A 290 1.22 27.18 2.21
C GLY A 290 0.18 27.09 3.33
N GLY A 291 -0.89 27.90 3.28
CA GLY A 291 -2.00 27.89 4.26
C GLY A 291 -2.24 29.22 4.98
N LEU A 292 -3.37 29.33 5.68
CA LEU A 292 -3.81 30.57 6.34
C LEU A 292 -2.81 31.10 7.38
N THR A 293 -2.16 30.20 8.12
CA THR A 293 -1.17 30.59 9.13
C THR A 293 -0.02 31.37 8.52
N ASN A 294 0.48 30.92 7.36
CA ASN A 294 1.58 31.58 6.67
C ASN A 294 1.13 32.86 5.97
N ALA A 295 -0.05 32.85 5.35
CA ALA A 295 -0.65 34.05 4.76
C ALA A 295 -0.83 35.18 5.80
N ARG A 296 -1.29 34.85 7.01
CA ARG A 296 -1.42 35.82 8.12
C ARG A 296 -0.08 36.33 8.64
N LYS A 297 0.93 35.46 8.76
CA LYS A 297 2.30 35.86 9.14
C LYS A 297 2.91 36.81 8.11
N GLU A 298 2.59 36.63 6.84
CA GLU A 298 3.04 37.54 5.78
C GLU A 298 2.35 38.90 5.90
N LEU A 299 1.02 38.91 6.05
CA LEU A 299 0.25 40.15 6.27
C LEU A 299 0.73 40.93 7.50
N SER A 300 1.10 40.26 8.60
CA SER A 300 1.62 40.94 9.79
C SER A 300 2.98 41.58 9.52
N LYS A 301 3.87 40.90 8.80
CA LYS A 301 5.18 41.45 8.41
C LYS A 301 5.04 42.65 7.47
N THR A 302 4.12 42.60 6.51
CA THR A 302 3.87 43.74 5.61
C THR A 302 3.32 44.95 6.37
N LYS A 303 2.47 44.74 7.38
CA LYS A 303 1.96 45.81 8.26
C LYS A 303 3.01 46.40 9.19
N GLU A 304 3.96 45.60 9.66
CA GLU A 304 5.10 46.06 10.48
C GLU A 304 6.05 46.93 9.66
N LEU A 305 6.35 46.53 8.42
CA LEU A 305 7.19 47.30 7.51
C LEU A 305 6.54 48.65 7.12
N GLN A 306 5.22 48.69 6.95
CA GLN A 306 4.48 49.94 6.70
C GLN A 306 4.39 50.89 7.91
N LYS A 307 4.61 50.40 9.15
CA LYS A 307 4.68 51.24 10.34
C LYS A 307 6.07 51.83 10.61
N GLN A 308 7.09 51.29 9.95
CA GLN A 308 8.50 51.71 10.08
C GLN A 308 8.97 52.63 8.95
N ALA A 309 8.17 52.77 7.89
CA ALA A 309 8.35 53.74 6.79
C ALA A 309 7.49 54.98 7.02
#